data_AF-A0A816FEC9-F1
#
_entry.id   AF-A0A816FEC9-F1
#
_cell.length_a   1.000
_cell.length_b   1.000
_cell.length_c   1.000
_cell.angle_alpha   90.00
_cell.angle_beta   90.00
_cell.angle_gamma   90.00
#
_symmetry.space_group_name_H-M   'P 1'
#
loop_
_entity.id
_entity.type
_entity.pdbx_description
1 polymer ?
#
loop_
_entity_poly.entity_id
_entity_poly.type
_entity_poly.pdbx_seq_one_letter_code
_entity_poly.pdbx_strand_id
1 'polypeptide(L)' 'MDSTITSAPAPWTLTGDMYFFVHGTRSLCDGFNEKSDSTAQFTGGLGGIMLVRYHSSPVGPYDELFIIPC' A
#
# COMPACT_ATOMS: atom_id res chain seq x y z
N MET A 1 -6.08 25.02 -16.89
CA MET A 1 -5.96 25.04 -15.42
C MET A 1 -4.60 24.44 -15.12
N ASP A 2 -3.70 25.26 -14.58
CA ASP A 2 -2.31 24.87 -14.34
C ASP A 2 -2.28 24.03 -13.06
N SER A 3 -2.14 22.71 -13.20
CA SER A 3 -2.20 21.76 -12.07
C SER A 3 -0.85 21.74 -11.35
N THR A 4 -0.57 22.76 -10.56
CA THR A 4 0.59 22.78 -9.67
C THR A 4 0.41 21.77 -8.55
N ILE A 5 1.17 20.68 -8.60
CA ILE A 5 1.19 19.66 -7.54
C ILE A 5 1.62 20.32 -6.23
N THR A 6 0.79 20.18 -5.19
CA THR A 6 1.11 20.69 -3.85
C THR A 6 2.29 19.91 -3.28
N SER A 7 3.44 20.58 -3.14
CA SER A 7 4.59 20.02 -2.46
C SER A 7 4.39 20.13 -0.94
N ALA A 8 4.43 19.00 -0.24
CA ALA A 8 4.39 18.93 1.22
C ALA A 8 5.70 18.27 1.70
N PRO A 9 6.66 19.00 2.27
CA PRO A 9 7.87 18.40 2.82
C PRO A 9 7.57 17.65 4.13
N ALA A 10 8.38 16.63 4.42
CA ALA A 10 8.29 15.87 5.66
C ALA A 10 8.62 16.74 6.90
N PRO A 11 8.18 16.37 8.11
CA PRO A 11 7.40 15.17 8.47
C PRO A 11 5.90 15.31 8.16
N TRP A 12 5.24 14.18 7.88
CA TRP A 12 3.80 14.14 7.63
C TRP A 12 3.05 13.48 8.76
N THR A 13 1.96 14.12 9.20
CA THR A 13 1.00 13.56 10.15
C THR A 13 -0.31 13.37 9.43
N LEU A 14 -0.85 12.16 9.49
CA LEU A 14 -2.10 11.79 8.83
C LEU A 14 -3.07 11.17 9.84
N THR A 15 -4.37 11.33 9.59
CA THR A 15 -5.44 10.71 10.38
C THR A 15 -6.50 10.15 9.44
N GLY A 16 -6.91 8.91 9.65
CA GLY A 16 -7.84 8.22 8.76
C GLY A 16 -8.35 6.91 9.35
N ASP A 17 -9.32 6.33 8.64
CA ASP A 17 -9.84 5.00 8.94
C ASP A 17 -9.16 3.95 8.05
N MET A 18 -8.86 2.79 8.61
CA MET A 18 -8.23 1.69 7.91
C MET A 18 -9.12 0.45 7.93
N TYR A 19 -9.35 -0.11 6.74
CA TYR A 19 -9.95 -1.42 6.56
C TYR A 19 -8.86 -2.37 6.09
N PHE A 20 -8.63 -3.44 6.84
CA PHE A 20 -7.59 -4.41 6.52
C PHE A 20 -8.16 -5.80 6.30
N PHE A 21 -7.91 -6.33 5.11
CA PHE A 21 -8.34 -7.64 4.68
C PHE A 21 -7.11 -8.54 4.56
N VAL A 22 -6.93 -9.44 5.53
CA VAL A 22 -5.80 -10.38 5.54
C VAL A 22 -6.14 -11.60 4.68
N HIS A 23 -5.22 -12.04 3.83
CA HIS A 23 -5.37 -13.24 2.99
C HIS A 23 -4.14 -14.15 3.06
N GLY A 24 -4.31 -15.46 2.87
CA GLY A 24 -3.23 -16.45 2.89
C GLY A 24 -3.04 -17.22 1.58
N THR A 25 -3.72 -16.82 0.50
CA THR A 25 -3.71 -17.57 -0.76
C THR A 25 -2.40 -17.36 -1.51
N ARG A 26 -1.61 -18.43 -1.64
CA ARG A 26 -0.33 -18.44 -2.39
C ARG A 26 -0.43 -17.91 -3.82
N SER A 27 -1.58 -18.03 -4.48
CA SER A 27 -1.75 -17.64 -5.88
C SER A 27 -1.68 -16.13 -6.14
N LEU A 28 -1.95 -15.28 -5.14
CA LEU A 28 -1.79 -13.83 -5.28
C LEU A 28 -0.32 -13.42 -5.13
N CYS A 29 0.46 -14.24 -4.44
CA CYS A 29 1.86 -13.97 -4.13
C CYS A 29 2.75 -13.94 -5.37
N ASP A 30 2.55 -14.92 -6.25
CA ASP A 30 3.43 -15.15 -7.40
C ASP A 30 3.30 -14.06 -8.48
N GLY A 31 2.23 -13.26 -8.43
CA GLY A 31 1.96 -12.19 -9.41
C GLY A 31 2.60 -10.84 -9.10
N PHE A 32 2.97 -10.57 -7.85
CA PHE A 32 3.50 -9.27 -7.40
C PHE A 32 4.99 -9.29 -7.10
N ASN A 33 5.55 -10.46 -6.80
CA ASN A 33 6.99 -10.59 -6.54
C ASN A 33 7.77 -10.35 -7.84
N GLU A 34 8.78 -9.47 -7.79
CA GLU A 34 9.75 -9.39 -8.88
C GLU A 34 10.41 -10.77 -9.05
N LYS A 35 10.73 -11.16 -10.28
CA LYS A 35 11.50 -12.39 -10.50
C LYS A 35 12.90 -12.18 -9.92
N SER A 36 13.07 -12.58 -8.66
CA SER A 36 14.37 -12.67 -8.01
C SER A 36 15.30 -13.54 -8.84
N ASP A 37 16.57 -13.15 -8.92
CA ASP A 37 17.67 -14.00 -9.41
C ASP A 37 17.79 -15.26 -8.54
N SER A 38 16.98 -16.27 -8.88
CA SER A 38 17.12 -17.73 -8.74
C SER A 38 17.62 -18.35 -7.43
N THR A 39 17.75 -17.60 -6.33
CA THR A 39 18.23 -18.16 -5.05
C THR A 39 17.39 -17.77 -3.83
N ALA A 40 16.64 -16.68 -3.90
CA ALA A 40 15.70 -16.31 -2.84
C ALA A 40 14.31 -16.88 -3.16
N GLN A 41 14.01 -18.05 -2.60
CA GLN A 41 12.66 -18.60 -2.66
C GLN A 41 11.80 -17.82 -1.66
N PHE A 42 10.85 -17.04 -2.17
CA PHE A 42 9.90 -16.36 -1.32
C PHE A 42 9.14 -17.40 -0.46
N THR A 43 9.34 -17.36 0.86
CA THR A 43 8.82 -18.39 1.78
C THR A 43 7.33 -18.25 2.09
N GLY A 44 6.68 -17.15 1.69
CA GLY A 44 5.24 -16.99 1.79
C GLY A 44 4.70 -16.82 3.21
N GLY A 45 3.48 -16.29 3.28
CA GLY A 45 2.74 -16.09 4.52
C GLY A 45 1.37 -15.45 4.27
N LEU A 46 0.89 -14.68 5.25
CA LEU A 46 -0.31 -13.86 5.12
C LEU A 46 0.05 -12.55 4.41
N GLY A 47 -0.63 -12.25 3.30
CA GLY A 47 -0.66 -10.93 2.69
C GLY A 47 -1.92 -10.17 3.11
N GLY A 48 -2.16 -9.02 2.51
CA GLY A 48 -3.41 -8.31 2.76
C GLY A 48 -3.68 -7.16 1.80
N ILE A 49 -4.95 -6.77 1.76
CA ILE A 49 -5.42 -5.60 1.04
C ILE A 49 -5.82 -4.56 2.09
N MET A 50 -5.29 -3.36 1.99
CA MET A 50 -5.63 -2.24 2.87
C MET A 50 -6.34 -1.16 2.08
N LEU A 51 -7.49 -0.72 2.58
CA LEU A 51 -8.15 0.50 2.14
C LEU A 51 -8.05 1.52 3.26
N VAL A 52 -7.41 2.65 3.00
CA VAL A 52 -7.25 3.74 3.96
C VAL A 52 -7.99 4.96 3.46
N ARG A 53 -8.80 5.56 4.33
CA ARG A 53 -9.47 6.83 4.07
C ARG A 53 -8.87 7.90 4.96
N TYR A 54 -7.97 8.72 4.42
CA TYR A 54 -7.37 9.82 5.17
C TYR A 54 -8.33 11.00 5.22
N HIS A 55 -8.77 11.32 6.43
CA HIS A 55 -9.59 12.50 6.72
C HIS A 55 -8.74 13.77 6.80
N SER A 56 -7.46 13.63 7.18
CA SER A 56 -6.51 14.74 7.31
C SER A 56 -5.11 14.35 6.84
N SER A 57 -4.53 15.18 5.98
CA SER A 57 -3.13 15.14 5.57
C SER A 57 -2.65 16.53 5.15
N PRO A 58 -1.33 16.77 5.02
CA PRO A 58 -0.78 18.04 4.53
C PRO A 58 -1.19 18.45 3.10
N VAL A 59 -1.76 17.53 2.32
CA VAL A 59 -2.27 17.79 0.95
C VAL A 59 -3.79 17.64 0.85
N GLY A 60 -4.48 17.57 1.99
CA GLY A 60 -5.92 17.35 2.05
C GLY A 60 -6.31 15.86 2.15
N PRO A 61 -7.62 15.56 2.24
CA PRO A 61 -8.11 14.19 2.36
C PRO A 61 -7.92 13.41 1.06
N TYR A 62 -7.61 12.12 1.18
CA TYR A 62 -7.52 11.20 0.05
C TYR A 62 -7.74 9.75 0.50
N ASP A 63 -8.10 8.89 -0.44
CA ASP A 63 -8.24 7.46 -0.21
C ASP A 63 -7.03 6.73 -0.84
N GLU A 64 -6.54 5.70 -0.17
CA GLU A 64 -5.39 4.89 -0.59
C GLU A 64 -5.76 3.40 -0.58
N LEU A 65 -5.38 2.70 -1.66
CA LEU A 65 -5.48 1.24 -1.76
C LEU A 65 -4.07 0.65 -1.79
N PHE A 66 -3.77 -0.20 -0.82
CA PHE A 66 -2.51 -0.91 -0.70
C PHE A 66 -2.72 -2.41 -0.91
N ILE A 67 -1.84 -3.04 -1.67
CA ILE A 67 -1.76 -4.50 -1.80
C ILE A 67 -0.43 -4.92 -1.19
N ILE A 68 -0.51 -5.62 -0.06
CA ILE A 68 0.64 -6.25 0.58
C ILE A 68 0.69 -7.68 0.05
N PRO A 69 1.61 -7.98 -0.88
CA PRO A 69 1.79 -9.35 -1.30
C PRO A 69 2.17 -10.20 -0.08
N CYS A 70 1.69 -11.43 -0.10
CA CYS A 70 2.54 -12.52 0.33
C CYS A 70 3.63 -12.53 -0.76
#